data_AF-A0A524GEA5-F1
#
_entry.id   AF-A0A524GEA5-F1
#
_cell.length_a   1.000
_cell.length_b   1.000
_cell.length_c   1.000
_cell.angle_alpha   90.00
_cell.angle_beta   90.00
_cell.angle_gamma   90.00
#
_symmetry.space_group_name_H-M   'P 1'
#
loop_
_entity.id
_entity.type
_entity.pdbx_description
1 polymer ?
#
loop_
_entity_poly.entity_id
_entity_poly.type
_entity_poly.pdbx_seq_one_letter_code
_entity_poly.pdbx_strand_id
1 'polypeptide(L)'
;MKTEIILVDKNDEIMGKGEKLWVHQRGKLHRAFSIFIFNPQGEMMLQQRAKSKYHSGGLWTNACCSHPRMGRKMENEIRKRLQEEMGIKCRLKEIFSFIYKAKVGDLIEHEFDHVFIGRFDGEPKINKQEAEAWKWVSPEELREDVKKNPNKYTAWFKKVFKKVLEREEIKKSFPLPLDKLYKELYSKYGKPKGQWKLWCKRPKNQKEREEVVIGAILTQRTNWKNVELAMANLKKARTCSMQGIFKAWVKDSNNFSSLIKPSGFYKQKAEYLFRLSKFILKKYQNLERMKKRGLIDLREDLLSLKGIGPETADSILLYALDKPVFVMDEYTKRLVNSHHLFKDLSFNKNLKQDNFLQDLFEKNIKKDYRLYQDFHAWS
;
A
#
# COMPACT_ATOMS: atom_id res chain seq x y z
N MET A 1 4.35 45.72 -10.91
CA MET A 1 5.80 45.56 -10.63
C MET A 1 6.32 44.35 -11.38
N LYS A 2 7.48 44.46 -12.01
CA LYS A 2 8.15 43.35 -12.69
C LYS A 2 8.62 42.32 -11.67
N THR A 3 8.40 41.02 -11.92
CA THR A 3 8.87 39.95 -11.03
C THR A 3 10.37 39.75 -11.20
N GLU A 4 11.13 39.81 -10.12
CA GLU A 4 12.58 39.56 -10.11
C GLU A 4 12.88 38.16 -9.57
N ILE A 5 13.95 37.54 -10.08
CA ILE A 5 14.44 36.23 -9.65
C ILE A 5 15.94 36.28 -9.32
N ILE A 6 16.39 35.36 -8.46
CA ILE A 6 17.74 35.33 -7.90
C ILE A 6 18.70 34.72 -8.94
N LEU A 7 19.72 35.47 -9.32
CA LEU A 7 20.83 34.98 -10.14
C LEU A 7 21.86 34.29 -9.24
N VAL A 8 22.36 33.15 -9.69
CA VAL A 8 23.33 32.35 -8.94
C VAL A 8 24.48 31.86 -9.82
N ASP A 9 25.59 31.51 -9.18
CA ASP A 9 26.69 30.80 -9.83
C ASP A 9 26.46 29.27 -9.83
N LYS A 10 27.47 28.51 -10.26
CA LYS A 10 27.40 27.04 -10.32
C LYS A 10 27.42 26.35 -8.95
N ASN A 11 27.76 27.07 -7.89
CA ASN A 11 27.81 26.60 -6.51
C ASN A 11 26.56 27.04 -5.71
N ASP A 12 25.57 27.62 -6.40
CA ASP A 12 24.36 28.21 -5.79
C ASP A 12 24.64 29.47 -4.95
N GLU A 13 25.77 30.14 -5.16
CA GLU A 13 26.07 31.42 -4.50
C GLU A 13 25.32 32.56 -5.20
N ILE A 14 24.75 33.47 -4.41
CA ILE A 14 23.92 34.56 -4.94
C ILE A 14 24.80 35.61 -5.63
N MET A 15 24.56 35.82 -6.92
CA MET A 15 25.25 36.83 -7.75
C MET A 15 24.45 38.12 -7.92
N GLY A 16 23.17 38.11 -7.54
CA GLY A 16 22.27 39.25 -7.65
C GLY A 16 20.84 38.85 -7.99
N LYS A 17 20.11 39.76 -8.65
CA LYS A 17 18.74 39.52 -9.13
C LYS A 17 18.54 40.11 -10.53
N GLY A 18 17.58 39.58 -11.26
CA GLY A 18 17.20 40.10 -12.58
C GLY A 18 15.70 39.98 -12.84
N GLU A 19 15.18 40.81 -13.74
CA GLU A 19 13.79 40.70 -14.21
C GLU A 19 13.56 39.32 -14.85
N LYS A 20 12.50 38.63 -14.42
CA LYS A 20 12.21 37.24 -14.82
C LYS A 20 12.27 37.04 -16.34
N LEU A 21 11.57 37.87 -17.11
CA LEU A 21 11.54 37.73 -18.57
C LEU A 21 12.94 37.90 -19.19
N TRP A 22 13.68 38.92 -18.77
CA TRP A 22 15.04 39.18 -19.25
C TRP A 22 16.00 38.01 -18.93
N VAL A 23 15.89 37.44 -17.73
CA VAL A 23 16.70 36.29 -17.31
C VAL A 23 16.45 35.09 -18.21
N HIS A 24 15.19 34.79 -18.52
CA HIS A 24 14.82 33.65 -19.38
C HIS A 24 15.17 33.92 -20.86
N GLN A 25 15.09 35.17 -21.35
CA GLN A 25 15.53 35.52 -22.71
C GLN A 25 17.05 35.37 -22.88
N ARG A 26 17.82 35.78 -21.87
CA ARG A 26 19.29 35.72 -21.89
C ARG A 26 19.85 34.37 -21.43
N GLY A 27 19.01 33.48 -20.90
CA GLY A 27 19.42 32.18 -20.35
C GLY A 27 20.43 32.29 -19.21
N LYS A 28 20.27 33.28 -18.33
CA LYS A 28 21.13 33.45 -17.16
C LYS A 28 20.80 32.39 -16.10
N LEU A 29 21.83 31.86 -15.45
CA LEU A 29 21.66 30.88 -14.38
C LEU A 29 20.96 31.53 -13.19
N HIS A 30 19.88 30.92 -12.73
CA HIS A 30 19.06 31.44 -11.63
C HIS A 30 18.53 30.32 -10.74
N ARG A 31 18.20 30.65 -9.51
CA ARG A 31 17.72 29.67 -8.52
C ARG A 31 16.24 29.37 -8.74
N ALA A 32 15.87 28.09 -8.65
CA ALA A 32 14.50 27.61 -8.78
C ALA A 32 14.21 26.45 -7.80
N PHE A 33 12.96 26.04 -7.74
CA PHE A 33 12.58 24.81 -7.04
C PHE A 33 11.48 24.03 -7.76
N SER A 34 11.55 22.71 -7.62
CA SER A 34 10.58 21.74 -8.12
C SER A 34 10.02 20.90 -6.97
N ILE A 35 8.69 20.91 -6.82
CA ILE A 35 7.97 20.13 -5.79
C ILE A 35 7.28 18.94 -6.43
N PHE A 36 7.52 17.75 -5.87
CA PHE A 36 6.82 16.52 -6.17
C PHE A 36 5.95 16.12 -4.98
N ILE A 37 4.68 15.88 -5.23
CA ILE A 37 3.74 15.42 -4.20
C ILE A 37 3.30 14.01 -4.53
N PHE A 38 3.24 13.17 -3.51
CA PHE A 38 2.82 11.79 -3.63
C PHE A 38 1.69 11.48 -2.64
N ASN A 39 0.76 10.62 -3.05
CA ASN A 39 -0.29 10.11 -2.19
C ASN A 39 0.17 8.82 -1.45
N PRO A 40 -0.62 8.32 -0.48
CA PRO A 40 -0.30 7.07 0.20
C PRO A 40 -0.17 5.84 -0.71
N GLN A 41 -0.78 5.87 -1.89
CA GLN A 41 -0.73 4.82 -2.91
C GLN A 41 0.57 4.87 -3.74
N GLY A 42 1.39 5.91 -3.57
CA GLY A 42 2.64 6.12 -4.30
C GLY A 42 2.48 6.76 -5.68
N GLU A 43 1.27 7.22 -6.00
CA GLU A 43 1.01 7.99 -7.21
C GLU A 43 1.56 9.42 -7.06
N MET A 44 2.00 9.98 -8.18
CA MET A 44 2.53 11.34 -8.26
C MET A 44 1.44 12.32 -8.69
N MET A 45 1.36 13.46 -8.00
CA MET A 45 0.50 14.56 -8.43
C MET A 45 1.15 15.33 -9.56
N LEU A 46 0.42 15.50 -10.66
CA LEU A 46 0.75 16.43 -11.72
C LEU A 46 -0.25 17.57 -11.77
N GLN A 47 0.24 18.74 -12.17
CA GLN A 47 -0.60 19.85 -12.60
C GLN A 47 -0.47 20.06 -14.11
N GLN A 48 -1.57 20.47 -14.74
CA GLN A 48 -1.57 21.02 -16.08
C GLN A 48 -1.53 22.53 -15.96
N ARG A 49 -0.48 23.16 -16.49
CA ARG A 49 -0.29 24.62 -16.39
C ARG A 49 -1.45 25.37 -17.05
N ALA A 50 -1.89 26.46 -16.43
CA ALA A 50 -2.87 27.38 -17.02
C ALA A 50 -2.48 27.76 -18.46
N LYS A 51 -3.45 27.85 -19.38
CA LYS A 51 -3.16 28.22 -20.78
C LYS A 51 -2.62 29.64 -20.91
N SER A 52 -2.97 30.51 -19.97
CA SER A 52 -2.54 31.91 -19.89
C SER A 52 -1.09 32.11 -19.48
N LYS A 53 -0.36 31.05 -19.11
CA LYS A 53 1.07 31.16 -18.75
C LYS A 53 1.87 31.61 -19.97
N TYR A 54 2.72 32.62 -19.79
CA TYR A 54 3.52 33.24 -20.86
C TYR A 54 4.43 32.25 -21.64
N HIS A 55 4.72 31.08 -21.07
CA HIS A 55 5.37 29.96 -21.73
C HIS A 55 4.86 28.63 -21.17
N SER A 56 4.92 27.58 -22.00
CA SER A 56 4.57 26.21 -21.63
C SER A 56 3.16 26.06 -21.03
N GLY A 57 2.22 26.92 -21.42
CA GLY A 57 0.81 26.83 -21.01
C GLY A 57 0.15 25.57 -21.55
N GLY A 58 -0.75 24.97 -20.78
CA GLY A 58 -1.45 23.72 -21.14
C GLY A 58 -0.61 22.44 -21.02
N LEU A 59 0.69 22.53 -20.73
CA LEU A 59 1.56 21.37 -20.54
C LEU A 59 1.46 20.81 -19.11
N TRP A 60 1.61 19.50 -18.98
CA TRP A 60 1.69 18.79 -17.71
C TRP A 60 3.09 18.90 -17.09
N THR A 61 3.14 19.06 -15.77
CA THR A 61 4.37 19.18 -14.98
C THR A 61 4.16 18.65 -13.55
N ASN A 62 5.24 18.54 -12.77
CA ASN A 62 5.18 18.21 -11.34
C ASN A 62 4.32 19.22 -10.55
N ALA A 63 3.89 18.83 -9.35
CA ALA A 63 2.87 19.52 -8.55
C ALA A 63 3.04 21.05 -8.45
N CYS A 64 4.26 21.57 -8.27
CA CYS A 64 4.52 23.01 -8.24
C CYS A 64 5.98 23.30 -8.61
N CYS A 65 6.23 24.35 -9.40
CA CYS A 65 7.58 24.78 -9.78
C CYS A 65 7.63 26.31 -9.76
N SER A 66 8.65 26.91 -9.14
CA SER A 66 8.75 28.37 -9.09
C SER A 66 10.15 28.86 -8.71
N HIS A 67 10.25 30.16 -8.48
CA HIS A 67 11.48 30.87 -8.14
C HIS A 67 11.39 31.44 -6.72
N PRO A 68 12.37 31.20 -5.84
CA PRO A 68 12.40 31.84 -4.53
C PRO A 68 12.68 33.35 -4.66
N ARG A 69 12.11 34.14 -3.75
CA ARG A 69 12.33 35.60 -3.71
C ARG A 69 13.55 35.95 -2.85
N MET A 70 14.29 36.97 -3.28
CA MET A 70 15.46 37.48 -2.57
C MET A 70 15.09 37.92 -1.15
N GLY A 71 15.96 37.62 -0.18
CA GLY A 71 15.79 37.97 1.24
C GLY A 71 14.73 37.16 2.00
N ARG A 72 14.11 36.15 1.37
CA ARG A 72 13.13 35.27 2.04
C ARG A 72 13.70 33.87 2.25
N LYS A 73 13.30 33.22 3.34
CA LYS A 73 13.64 31.81 3.59
C LYS A 73 12.98 30.93 2.54
N MET A 74 13.79 30.11 1.86
CA MET A 74 13.35 29.22 0.79
C MET A 74 12.16 28.34 1.20
N GLU A 75 12.22 27.72 2.38
CA GLU A 75 11.13 26.87 2.88
C GLU A 75 9.76 27.56 2.93
N ASN A 76 9.74 28.84 3.30
CA ASN A 76 8.50 29.61 3.39
C ASN A 76 7.95 29.91 2.00
N GLU A 77 8.81 30.23 1.04
CA GLU A 77 8.40 30.49 -0.34
C GLU A 77 7.88 29.23 -1.03
N ILE A 78 8.52 28.08 -0.80
CA ILE A 78 8.08 26.79 -1.34
C ILE A 78 6.71 26.40 -0.77
N ARG A 79 6.54 26.44 0.56
CA ARG A 79 5.25 26.13 1.21
C ARG A 79 4.14 27.09 0.75
N LYS A 80 4.45 28.39 0.69
CA LYS A 80 3.52 29.41 0.22
C LYS A 80 3.10 29.15 -1.22
N ARG A 81 4.05 28.85 -2.10
CA ARG A 81 3.75 28.65 -3.52
C ARG A 81 2.93 27.39 -3.77
N LEU A 82 3.23 26.30 -3.08
CA LEU A 82 2.42 25.08 -3.13
C LEU A 82 0.97 25.34 -2.68
N GLN A 83 0.80 26.15 -1.63
CA GLN A 83 -0.53 26.57 -1.18
C GLN A 83 -1.24 27.47 -2.20
N GLU A 84 -0.52 28.40 -2.85
CA GLU A 84 -1.09 29.32 -3.85
C GLU A 84 -1.51 28.62 -5.14
N GLU A 85 -0.69 27.71 -5.68
CA GLU A 85 -0.98 27.02 -6.95
C GLU A 85 -1.96 25.87 -6.76
N MET A 86 -1.74 25.05 -5.73
CA MET A 86 -2.43 23.76 -5.56
C MET A 86 -3.33 23.69 -4.33
N GLY A 87 -3.31 24.70 -3.45
CA GLY A 87 -4.12 24.68 -2.23
C GLY A 87 -3.63 23.70 -1.16
N ILE A 88 -2.40 23.18 -1.28
CA ILE A 88 -1.86 22.11 -0.42
C ILE A 88 -0.95 22.67 0.69
N LYS A 89 -1.15 22.17 1.91
CA LYS A 89 -0.19 22.28 3.03
C LYS A 89 0.34 20.90 3.37
N CYS A 90 1.65 20.71 3.24
CA CYS A 90 2.30 19.49 3.71
C CYS A 90 3.74 19.78 4.14
N ARG A 91 4.33 18.83 4.87
CA ARG A 91 5.77 18.84 5.12
C ARG A 91 6.50 18.56 3.80
N LEU A 92 7.55 19.33 3.54
CA LEU A 92 8.42 19.17 2.38
C LEU A 92 9.83 18.85 2.85
N LYS A 93 10.49 17.96 2.11
CA LYS A 93 11.89 17.60 2.32
C LYS A 93 12.65 17.80 1.02
N GLU A 94 13.75 18.53 1.08
CA GLU A 94 14.70 18.59 -0.03
C GLU A 94 15.38 17.24 -0.20
N ILE A 95 15.49 16.77 -1.44
CA ILE A 95 16.13 15.50 -1.76
C ILE A 95 17.43 15.67 -2.53
N PHE A 96 17.53 16.66 -3.42
CA PHE A 96 18.75 17.02 -4.12
C PHE A 96 18.55 18.35 -4.87
N SER A 97 19.65 18.95 -5.32
CA SER A 97 19.64 20.04 -6.29
C SER A 97 20.49 19.68 -7.51
N PHE A 98 20.24 20.34 -8.64
CA PHE A 98 21.02 20.17 -9.87
C PHE A 98 20.87 21.36 -10.81
N ILE A 99 21.84 21.53 -11.70
CA ILE A 99 21.77 22.52 -12.77
C ILE A 99 21.23 21.87 -14.04
N TYR A 100 20.31 22.55 -14.72
CA TYR A 100 19.89 22.16 -16.06
C TYR A 100 19.68 23.37 -16.97
N LYS A 101 19.76 23.11 -18.28
CA LYS A 101 19.44 24.07 -19.32
C LYS A 101 18.48 23.46 -20.34
N ALA A 102 17.45 24.22 -20.73
CA ALA A 102 16.44 23.81 -21.72
C ALA A 102 15.89 25.02 -22.49
N LYS A 103 15.64 24.86 -23.78
CA LYS A 103 14.93 25.85 -24.60
C LYS A 103 13.42 25.61 -24.49
N VAL A 104 12.65 26.67 -24.27
CA VAL A 104 11.17 26.66 -24.15
C VAL A 104 10.58 27.80 -25.00
N GLY A 105 10.19 27.49 -26.24
CA GLY A 105 9.87 28.51 -27.24
C GLY A 105 11.10 29.39 -27.52
N ASP A 106 10.94 30.71 -27.40
CA ASP A 106 12.03 31.68 -27.56
C ASP A 106 12.81 31.96 -26.27
N LEU A 107 12.48 31.26 -25.19
CA LEU A 107 13.09 31.43 -23.88
C LEU A 107 13.98 30.26 -23.51
N ILE A 108 14.82 30.46 -22.49
CA ILE A 108 15.76 29.49 -21.96
C ILE A 108 15.52 29.36 -20.45
N GLU A 109 15.18 28.15 -20.03
CA GLU A 109 15.30 27.72 -18.64
C GLU A 109 16.76 27.36 -18.38
N HIS A 110 17.41 28.06 -17.46
CA HIS A 110 18.76 27.76 -17.02
C HIS A 110 18.79 27.90 -15.50
N GLU A 111 18.51 26.80 -14.81
CA GLU A 111 18.16 26.83 -13.40
C GLU A 111 19.13 25.99 -12.57
N PHE A 112 19.48 26.52 -11.40
CA PHE A 112 19.91 25.72 -10.25
C PHE A 112 18.64 25.33 -9.50
N ASP A 113 18.16 24.10 -9.74
CA ASP A 113 16.84 23.64 -9.30
C ASP A 113 16.96 22.78 -8.05
N HIS A 114 16.34 23.23 -6.95
CA HIS A 114 16.20 22.49 -5.72
C HIS A 114 14.94 21.62 -5.74
N VAL A 115 15.11 20.32 -5.56
CA VAL A 115 14.02 19.35 -5.69
C VAL A 115 13.51 18.92 -4.33
N PHE A 116 12.21 19.11 -4.12
CA PHE A 116 11.51 18.81 -2.87
C PHE A 116 10.45 17.73 -3.09
N ILE A 117 10.23 16.94 -2.05
CA ILE A 117 9.12 15.98 -2.00
C ILE A 117 8.21 16.24 -0.81
N GLY A 118 6.92 15.98 -1.01
CA GLY A 118 5.89 16.02 0.02
C GLY A 118 4.91 14.86 -0.10
N ARG A 119 4.13 14.66 0.95
CA ARG A 119 3.01 13.70 0.98
C ARG A 119 1.70 14.45 1.18
N PHE A 120 0.68 14.04 0.43
CA PHE A 120 -0.64 14.61 0.53
C PHE A 120 -1.68 13.55 0.14
N ASP A 121 -2.71 13.41 0.97
CA ASP A 121 -3.84 12.50 0.74
C ASP A 121 -5.10 13.36 0.56
N GLY A 122 -5.69 13.31 -0.63
CA GLY A 122 -6.86 14.10 -1.00
C GLY A 122 -6.71 14.85 -2.32
N GLU A 123 -7.61 15.82 -2.52
CA GLU A 123 -7.72 16.61 -3.74
C GLU A 123 -7.18 18.04 -3.54
N PRO A 124 -6.33 18.56 -4.45
CA PRO A 124 -5.89 19.94 -4.41
C PRO A 124 -7.02 20.91 -4.74
N LYS A 125 -6.98 22.10 -4.12
CA LYS A 125 -7.79 23.25 -4.53
C LYS A 125 -6.95 24.12 -5.45
N ILE A 126 -6.91 23.76 -6.73
CA ILE A 126 -6.06 24.44 -7.71
C ILE A 126 -6.51 25.89 -7.96
N ASN A 127 -5.55 26.79 -8.09
CA ASN A 127 -5.78 28.14 -8.58
C ASN A 127 -5.81 28.13 -10.11
N LYS A 128 -6.97 28.47 -10.70
CA LYS A 128 -7.18 28.46 -12.16
C LYS A 128 -6.34 29.46 -12.93
N GLN A 129 -5.75 30.45 -12.27
CA GLN A 129 -4.76 31.34 -12.89
C GLN A 129 -3.39 30.65 -13.08
N GLU A 130 -3.14 29.55 -12.37
CA GLU A 130 -1.86 28.85 -12.34
C GLU A 130 -1.95 27.46 -12.99
N ALA A 131 -3.07 26.74 -12.78
CA ALA A 131 -3.30 25.40 -13.30
C ALA A 131 -4.71 25.23 -13.90
N GLU A 132 -4.81 24.58 -15.07
CA GLU A 132 -6.10 24.18 -15.66
C GLU A 132 -6.67 22.92 -15.01
N ALA A 133 -5.80 21.96 -14.71
CA ALA A 133 -6.18 20.62 -14.26
C ALA A 133 -5.09 20.00 -13.38
N TRP A 134 -5.42 18.90 -12.73
CA TRP A 134 -4.50 18.10 -11.95
C TRP A 134 -4.87 16.61 -12.09
N LYS A 135 -3.93 15.71 -11.80
CA LYS A 135 -4.20 14.27 -11.70
C LYS A 135 -3.20 13.56 -10.80
N TRP A 136 -3.63 12.47 -10.19
CA TRP A 136 -2.76 11.41 -9.70
C TRP A 136 -2.39 10.49 -10.86
N VAL A 137 -1.14 10.02 -10.89
CA VAL A 137 -0.67 9.04 -11.88
C VAL A 137 0.45 8.20 -11.29
N SER A 138 0.48 6.90 -11.60
CA SER A 138 1.58 6.06 -11.14
C SER A 138 2.91 6.47 -11.83
N PRO A 139 4.05 6.39 -11.14
CA PRO A 139 5.36 6.67 -11.74
C PRO A 139 5.65 5.83 -13.00
N GLU A 140 5.19 4.58 -13.04
CA GLU A 140 5.35 3.66 -14.16
C GLU A 140 4.55 4.10 -15.39
N GLU A 141 3.25 4.35 -15.23
CA GLU A 141 2.40 4.86 -16.32
C GLU A 141 2.92 6.18 -16.84
N LEU A 142 3.34 7.07 -15.93
CA LEU A 142 3.88 8.36 -16.29
C LEU A 142 5.19 8.23 -17.07
N ARG A 143 6.05 7.28 -16.71
CA ARG A 143 7.28 6.99 -17.45
C ARG A 143 6.99 6.52 -18.87
N GLU A 144 5.95 5.72 -19.08
CA GLU A 144 5.53 5.33 -20.42
C GLU A 144 4.90 6.49 -21.20
N ASP A 145 4.01 7.25 -20.58
CA ASP A 145 3.32 8.35 -21.24
C ASP A 145 4.27 9.49 -21.61
N VAL A 146 5.27 9.80 -20.77
CA VAL A 146 6.33 10.76 -21.12
C VAL A 146 7.15 10.30 -22.32
N LYS A 147 7.39 8.99 -22.46
CA LYS A 147 8.10 8.44 -23.62
C LYS A 147 7.24 8.48 -24.90
N LYS A 148 5.97 8.09 -24.79
CA LYS A 148 5.03 8.00 -25.92
C LYS A 148 4.57 9.40 -26.37
N ASN A 149 4.34 10.30 -25.42
CA ASN A 149 3.74 11.62 -25.62
C ASN A 149 4.61 12.76 -25.01
N PRO A 150 5.90 12.90 -25.38
CA PRO A 150 6.83 13.83 -24.72
C PRO A 150 6.47 15.31 -24.84
N ASN A 151 5.61 15.66 -25.81
CA ASN A 151 5.16 17.03 -26.06
C ASN A 151 4.01 17.47 -25.15
N LYS A 152 3.38 16.55 -24.41
CA LYS A 152 2.37 16.88 -23.38
C LYS A 152 2.99 17.44 -22.10
N TYR A 153 4.32 17.35 -21.96
CA TYR A 153 5.04 17.62 -20.73
C TYR A 153 6.05 18.75 -20.89
N THR A 154 6.26 19.51 -19.82
CA THR A 154 7.24 20.59 -19.79
C THR A 154 8.67 20.05 -19.95
N ALA A 155 9.57 20.87 -20.48
CA ALA A 155 10.94 20.46 -20.78
C ALA A 155 11.73 20.09 -19.51
N TRP A 156 11.52 20.84 -18.43
CA TRP A 156 12.18 20.59 -17.13
C TRP A 156 11.63 19.35 -16.46
N PHE A 157 10.31 19.13 -16.48
CA PHE A 157 9.68 17.97 -15.85
C PHE A 157 10.33 16.67 -16.33
N LYS A 158 10.55 16.52 -17.64
CA LYS A 158 11.21 15.34 -18.22
C LYS A 158 12.61 15.10 -17.66
N LYS A 159 13.37 16.17 -17.36
CA LYS A 159 14.72 16.09 -16.80
C LYS A 159 14.69 15.74 -15.31
N VAL A 160 13.87 16.46 -14.53
CA VAL A 160 13.80 16.26 -13.08
C VAL A 160 13.12 14.94 -12.71
N PHE A 161 12.07 14.55 -13.43
CA PHE A 161 11.33 13.30 -13.20
C PHE A 161 12.24 12.07 -13.26
N LYS A 162 13.10 11.98 -14.29
CA LYS A 162 14.07 10.90 -14.40
C LYS A 162 14.98 10.81 -13.18
N LYS A 163 15.52 11.95 -12.73
CA LYS A 163 16.40 12.03 -11.55
C LYS A 163 15.66 11.66 -10.26
N VAL A 164 14.41 12.11 -10.10
CA VAL A 164 13.56 11.77 -8.94
C VAL A 164 13.36 10.26 -8.84
N LEU A 165 13.04 9.58 -9.95
CA LEU A 165 12.85 8.12 -9.94
C LEU A 165 14.13 7.31 -9.65
N GLU A 166 15.30 7.89 -9.87
CA GLU A 166 16.59 7.24 -9.59
C GLU A 166 16.97 7.31 -8.10
N ARG A 167 16.33 8.18 -7.30
CA ARG A 167 16.65 8.37 -5.88
C ARG A 167 16.18 7.22 -4.99
N GLU A 168 17.06 6.77 -4.09
CA GLU A 168 16.76 5.71 -3.13
C GLU A 168 15.70 6.15 -2.11
N GLU A 169 15.66 7.44 -1.76
CA GLU A 169 14.63 8.03 -0.90
C GLU A 169 13.24 7.83 -1.50
N ILE A 170 13.12 7.90 -2.82
CA ILE A 170 11.87 7.71 -3.56
C ILE A 170 11.54 6.22 -3.58
N LYS A 171 12.47 5.37 -4.04
CA LYS A 171 12.28 3.91 -4.07
C LYS A 171 11.91 3.30 -2.71
N LYS A 172 12.42 3.86 -1.60
CA LYS A 172 12.15 3.41 -0.22
C LYS A 172 10.99 4.14 0.47
N SER A 173 10.40 5.16 -0.16
CA SER A 173 9.30 5.95 0.45
C SER A 173 7.97 5.76 -0.24
N PHE A 174 7.92 5.00 -1.33
CA PHE A 174 6.68 4.52 -1.92
C PHE A 174 6.48 3.06 -1.54
N PRO A 175 5.25 2.65 -1.18
CA PRO A 175 4.94 1.24 -1.19
C PRO A 175 5.34 0.70 -2.57
N LEU A 176 6.02 -0.44 -2.62
CA LEU A 176 6.03 -1.21 -3.86
C LEU A 176 4.55 -1.34 -4.27
N PRO A 177 4.18 -1.00 -5.52
CA PRO A 177 2.87 -1.34 -6.02
C PRO A 177 2.59 -2.79 -5.64
N LEU A 178 1.51 -3.06 -4.91
CA LEU A 178 1.29 -4.39 -4.31
C LEU A 178 1.24 -5.48 -5.40
N ASP A 179 0.89 -5.13 -6.63
CA ASP A 179 0.98 -6.01 -7.80
C ASP A 179 2.45 -6.35 -8.18
N LYS A 180 3.37 -5.39 -8.06
CA LYS A 180 4.81 -5.61 -8.26
C LYS A 180 5.39 -6.47 -7.15
N LEU A 181 5.04 -6.18 -5.89
CA LEU A 181 5.43 -7.03 -4.77
C LEU A 181 4.90 -8.45 -4.96
N TYR A 182 3.64 -8.62 -5.37
CA TYR A 182 3.08 -9.93 -5.70
C TYR A 182 3.88 -10.64 -6.80
N LYS A 183 4.21 -9.95 -7.90
CA LYS A 183 5.03 -10.51 -9.00
C LYS A 183 6.43 -10.90 -8.53
N GLU A 184 7.06 -10.09 -7.68
CA GLU A 184 8.38 -10.36 -7.10
C GLU A 184 8.33 -11.59 -6.17
N LEU A 185 7.36 -11.65 -5.27
CA LEU A 185 7.14 -12.79 -4.38
C LEU A 185 6.83 -14.06 -5.19
N TYR A 186 5.99 -13.97 -6.22
CA TYR A 186 5.69 -15.11 -7.09
C TYR A 186 6.92 -15.59 -7.86
N SER A 187 7.72 -14.66 -8.40
CA SER A 187 8.96 -14.99 -9.11
C SER A 187 9.96 -15.69 -8.18
N LYS A 188 10.07 -15.22 -6.94
CA LYS A 188 11.02 -15.74 -5.95
C LYS A 188 10.59 -17.08 -5.34
N TYR A 189 9.33 -17.22 -4.96
CA TYR A 189 8.83 -18.37 -4.19
C TYR A 189 8.04 -19.38 -5.03
N GLY A 190 7.58 -18.99 -6.22
CA GLY A 190 6.74 -19.80 -7.09
C GLY A 190 5.37 -20.10 -6.47
N LYS A 191 4.71 -21.17 -6.91
CA LYS A 191 3.43 -21.60 -6.31
C LYS A 191 3.62 -22.07 -4.87
N PRO A 192 2.68 -21.78 -3.95
CA PRO A 192 2.76 -22.25 -2.57
C PRO A 192 3.00 -23.76 -2.48
N LYS A 193 3.93 -24.17 -1.60
CA LYS A 193 4.33 -25.58 -1.38
C LYS A 193 3.67 -26.15 -0.12
N GLY A 194 3.76 -27.47 0.07
CA GLY A 194 3.20 -28.14 1.25
C GLY A 194 1.67 -28.02 1.34
N GLN A 195 1.15 -27.79 2.56
CA GLN A 195 -0.29 -27.66 2.83
C GLN A 195 -0.95 -26.50 2.06
N TRP A 196 -0.23 -25.41 1.85
CA TRP A 196 -0.70 -24.25 1.09
C TRP A 196 -1.00 -24.57 -0.37
N LYS A 197 -0.30 -25.56 -0.95
CA LYS A 197 -0.63 -26.09 -2.30
C LYS A 197 -2.05 -26.63 -2.38
N LEU A 198 -2.58 -27.19 -1.29
CA LEU A 198 -3.96 -27.70 -1.24
C LEU A 198 -4.95 -26.56 -0.97
N TRP A 199 -4.55 -25.58 -0.16
CA TRP A 199 -5.43 -24.50 0.26
C TRP A 199 -5.62 -23.40 -0.79
N CYS A 200 -4.60 -23.11 -1.62
CA CYS A 200 -4.61 -22.01 -2.58
C CYS A 200 -4.93 -22.44 -4.03
N LYS A 201 -4.85 -23.74 -4.37
CA LYS A 201 -4.83 -24.18 -5.79
C LYS A 201 -6.19 -24.47 -6.40
N ARG A 202 -7.19 -24.87 -5.60
CA ARG A 202 -8.52 -25.25 -6.09
C ARG A 202 -9.64 -24.99 -5.08
N PRO A 203 -10.91 -24.90 -5.54
CA PRO A 203 -12.05 -24.99 -4.65
C PRO A 203 -11.95 -26.23 -3.76
N LYS A 204 -12.20 -26.02 -2.46
CA LYS A 204 -12.13 -27.06 -1.44
C LYS A 204 -13.47 -27.75 -1.30
N ASN A 205 -13.43 -29.07 -1.07
CA ASN A 205 -14.62 -29.81 -0.67
C ASN A 205 -14.92 -29.58 0.82
N GLN A 206 -16.10 -30.03 1.27
CA GLN A 206 -16.55 -29.92 2.67
C GLN A 206 -15.47 -30.35 3.67
N LYS A 207 -14.88 -31.55 3.50
CA LYS A 207 -13.88 -32.09 4.43
C LYS A 207 -12.63 -31.20 4.50
N GLU A 208 -12.15 -30.74 3.36
CA GLU A 208 -10.98 -29.85 3.28
C GLU A 208 -11.25 -28.50 3.95
N ARG A 209 -12.46 -27.94 3.81
CA ARG A 209 -12.87 -26.72 4.52
C ARG A 209 -12.86 -26.94 6.03
N GLU A 210 -13.36 -28.08 6.50
CA GLU A 210 -13.34 -28.42 7.92
C GLU A 210 -11.92 -28.54 8.45
N GLU A 211 -11.00 -29.17 7.70
CA GLU A 211 -9.59 -29.24 8.07
C GLU A 211 -8.94 -27.85 8.17
N VAL A 212 -9.28 -26.91 7.28
CA VAL A 212 -8.82 -25.52 7.36
C VAL A 212 -9.34 -24.83 8.63
N VAL A 213 -10.65 -24.96 8.92
CA VAL A 213 -11.27 -24.35 10.10
C VAL A 213 -10.65 -24.88 11.40
N ILE A 214 -10.43 -26.20 11.48
CA ILE A 214 -9.78 -26.83 12.63
C ILE A 214 -8.34 -26.32 12.75
N GLY A 215 -7.61 -26.31 11.62
CA GLY A 215 -6.24 -25.80 11.54
C GLY A 215 -6.12 -24.36 12.03
N ALA A 216 -7.04 -23.47 11.66
CA ALA A 216 -7.01 -22.05 12.06
C ALA A 216 -7.01 -21.88 13.59
N ILE A 217 -7.78 -22.70 14.31
CA ILE A 217 -7.77 -22.68 15.79
C ILE A 217 -6.52 -23.35 16.34
N LEU A 218 -6.12 -24.49 15.76
CA LEU A 218 -4.96 -25.24 16.25
C LEU A 218 -3.66 -24.45 16.10
N THR A 219 -3.50 -23.64 15.06
CA THR A 219 -2.30 -22.81 14.78
C THR A 219 -2.11 -21.65 15.76
N GLN A 220 -3.14 -21.24 16.51
CA GLN A 220 -3.03 -20.15 17.49
C GLN A 220 -1.90 -20.41 18.49
N ARG A 221 -0.86 -19.56 18.50
CA ARG A 221 0.31 -19.69 19.40
C ARG A 221 0.99 -21.06 19.33
N THR A 222 1.10 -21.65 18.14
CA THR A 222 1.86 -22.90 17.94
C THR A 222 2.49 -22.94 16.56
N ASN A 223 3.44 -23.86 16.36
CA ASN A 223 4.05 -24.09 15.05
C ASN A 223 3.28 -25.15 14.24
N TRP A 224 3.47 -25.13 12.92
CA TRP A 224 2.73 -26.03 12.01
C TRP A 224 3.00 -27.52 12.27
N LYS A 225 4.24 -27.90 12.64
CA LYS A 225 4.61 -29.29 12.95
C LYS A 225 3.75 -29.87 14.07
N ASN A 226 3.46 -29.08 15.10
CA ASN A 226 2.59 -29.48 16.20
C ASN A 226 1.11 -29.57 15.79
N VAL A 227 0.66 -28.71 14.87
CA VAL A 227 -0.69 -28.78 14.28
C VAL A 227 -0.87 -30.06 13.49
N GLU A 228 0.12 -30.46 12.69
CA GLU A 228 0.09 -31.70 11.91
C GLU A 228 -0.08 -32.93 12.80
N LEU A 229 0.64 -33.00 13.92
CA LEU A 229 0.50 -34.07 14.90
C LEU A 229 -0.92 -34.10 15.51
N ALA A 230 -1.45 -32.95 15.91
CA ALA A 230 -2.81 -32.85 16.44
C ALA A 230 -3.87 -33.27 15.39
N MET A 231 -3.71 -32.83 14.14
CA MET A 231 -4.60 -33.20 13.03
C MET A 231 -4.52 -34.70 12.73
N ALA A 232 -3.34 -35.32 12.77
CA ALA A 232 -3.17 -36.76 12.60
C ALA A 232 -3.89 -37.55 13.70
N ASN A 233 -3.79 -37.10 14.96
CA ASN A 233 -4.52 -37.70 16.08
C ASN A 233 -6.04 -37.63 15.89
N LEU A 234 -6.56 -36.47 15.49
CA LEU A 234 -7.99 -36.29 15.19
C LEU A 234 -8.44 -37.19 14.03
N LYS A 235 -7.62 -37.33 12.99
CA LYS A 235 -7.92 -38.23 11.85
C LYS A 235 -7.94 -39.69 12.28
N LYS A 236 -6.95 -40.13 13.07
CA LYS A 236 -6.88 -41.49 13.62
C LYS A 236 -8.09 -41.82 14.52
N ALA A 237 -8.52 -40.85 15.32
CA ALA A 237 -9.71 -40.95 16.15
C ALA A 237 -11.04 -40.79 15.38
N ARG A 238 -11.00 -40.49 14.07
CA ARG A 238 -12.17 -40.18 13.24
C ARG A 238 -13.01 -39.00 13.74
N THR A 239 -12.34 -38.02 14.35
CA THR A 239 -12.95 -36.80 14.91
C THR A 239 -12.58 -35.53 14.15
N CYS A 240 -11.77 -35.61 13.08
CA CYS A 240 -11.35 -34.47 12.27
C CYS A 240 -12.47 -33.96 11.31
N SER A 241 -13.60 -33.55 11.88
CA SER A 241 -14.74 -32.92 11.21
C SER A 241 -15.57 -32.11 12.21
N MET A 242 -16.44 -31.22 11.75
CA MET A 242 -17.29 -30.43 12.68
C MET A 242 -18.21 -31.35 13.51
N GLN A 243 -18.85 -32.33 12.87
CA GLN A 243 -19.67 -33.33 13.57
C GLN A 243 -18.83 -34.23 14.49
N GLY A 244 -17.63 -34.62 14.05
CA GLY A 244 -16.72 -35.47 14.81
C GLY A 244 -16.26 -34.81 16.10
N ILE A 245 -15.85 -33.54 16.03
CA ILE A 245 -15.48 -32.71 17.19
C ILE A 245 -16.65 -32.57 18.16
N PHE A 246 -17.83 -32.19 17.65
CA PHE A 246 -19.01 -32.02 18.49
C PHE A 246 -19.35 -33.30 19.27
N LYS A 247 -19.40 -34.44 18.59
CA LYS A 247 -19.68 -35.75 19.21
C LYS A 247 -18.60 -36.17 20.21
N ALA A 248 -17.33 -36.00 19.84
CA ALA A 248 -16.21 -36.40 20.70
C ALA A 248 -16.15 -35.57 21.99
N TRP A 249 -16.36 -34.25 21.88
CA TRP A 249 -16.42 -33.37 23.04
C TRP A 249 -17.57 -33.71 23.99
N VAL A 250 -18.78 -33.92 23.44
CA VAL A 250 -19.96 -34.27 24.23
C VAL A 250 -19.79 -35.63 24.93
N LYS A 251 -19.10 -36.58 24.29
CA LYS A 251 -18.81 -37.90 24.87
C LYS A 251 -17.80 -37.82 26.00
N ASP A 252 -16.65 -37.19 25.76
CA ASP A 252 -15.57 -37.03 26.73
C ASP A 252 -14.64 -35.88 26.33
N SER A 253 -14.84 -34.72 26.93
CA SER A 253 -14.05 -33.52 26.66
C SER A 253 -12.58 -33.66 27.07
N ASN A 254 -12.26 -34.46 28.08
CA ASN A 254 -10.90 -34.67 28.55
C ASN A 254 -10.12 -35.52 27.54
N ASN A 255 -10.70 -36.63 27.11
CA ASN A 255 -10.11 -37.47 26.09
C ASN A 255 -9.97 -36.71 24.76
N PHE A 256 -11.00 -35.98 24.32
CA PHE A 256 -10.89 -35.15 23.11
C PHE A 256 -9.78 -34.11 23.21
N SER A 257 -9.68 -33.40 24.35
CA SER A 257 -8.62 -32.40 24.57
C SER A 257 -7.22 -33.02 24.48
N SER A 258 -7.05 -34.27 24.93
CA SER A 258 -5.78 -34.98 24.87
C SER A 258 -5.30 -35.25 23.43
N LEU A 259 -6.21 -35.44 22.48
CA LEU A 259 -5.89 -35.68 21.06
C LEU A 259 -5.14 -34.49 20.44
N ILE A 260 -5.45 -33.27 20.88
CA ILE A 260 -4.85 -32.04 20.36
C ILE A 260 -3.77 -31.45 21.27
N LYS A 261 -3.33 -32.21 22.29
CA LYS A 261 -2.26 -31.82 23.22
C LYS A 261 -0.98 -31.28 22.54
N PRO A 262 -0.50 -31.84 21.39
CA PRO A 262 0.67 -31.31 20.70
C PRO A 262 0.56 -29.82 20.32
N SER A 263 -0.66 -29.32 20.07
CA SER A 263 -0.88 -27.93 19.64
C SER A 263 -0.68 -26.89 20.75
N GLY A 264 -0.51 -27.29 22.01
CA GLY A 264 -0.40 -26.36 23.16
C GLY A 264 -1.72 -25.65 23.48
N PHE A 265 -1.89 -25.15 24.70
CA PHE A 265 -3.17 -24.57 25.20
C PHE A 265 -4.40 -25.44 24.88
N TYR A 266 -4.19 -26.76 24.85
CA TYR A 266 -5.08 -27.71 24.19
C TYR A 266 -6.47 -27.78 24.83
N LYS A 267 -6.59 -27.54 26.15
CA LYS A 267 -7.90 -27.48 26.83
C LYS A 267 -8.76 -26.32 26.32
N GLN A 268 -8.17 -25.12 26.20
CA GLN A 268 -8.87 -23.94 25.67
C GLN A 268 -9.18 -24.09 24.19
N LYS A 269 -8.22 -24.57 23.40
CA LYS A 269 -8.44 -24.83 21.96
C LYS A 269 -9.54 -25.86 21.72
N ALA A 270 -9.61 -26.90 22.55
CA ALA A 270 -10.65 -27.91 22.46
C ALA A 270 -12.04 -27.31 22.73
N GLU A 271 -12.14 -26.42 23.73
CA GLU A 271 -13.36 -25.66 24.00
C GLU A 271 -13.75 -24.76 22.80
N TYR A 272 -12.78 -24.07 22.20
CA TYR A 272 -13.02 -23.21 21.02
C TYR A 272 -13.50 -24.01 19.81
N LEU A 273 -12.87 -25.15 19.53
CA LEU A 273 -13.29 -26.09 18.49
C LEU A 273 -14.72 -26.62 18.73
N PHE A 274 -15.05 -26.94 19.98
CA PHE A 274 -16.41 -27.35 20.33
C PHE A 274 -17.43 -26.22 20.12
N ARG A 275 -17.16 -25.00 20.59
CA ARG A 275 -18.04 -23.84 20.42
C ARG A 275 -18.28 -23.56 18.93
N LEU A 276 -17.21 -23.55 18.13
CA LEU A 276 -17.28 -23.31 16.69
C LEU A 276 -18.02 -24.43 15.95
N SER A 277 -17.74 -25.70 16.26
CA SER A 277 -18.47 -26.82 15.64
C SER A 277 -19.95 -26.79 15.99
N LYS A 278 -20.32 -26.58 17.27
CA LYS A 278 -21.71 -26.42 17.70
C LYS A 278 -22.40 -25.26 16.95
N PHE A 279 -21.72 -24.12 16.82
CA PHE A 279 -22.24 -22.95 16.13
C PHE A 279 -22.53 -23.25 14.65
N ILE A 280 -21.54 -23.80 13.93
CA ILE A 280 -21.68 -24.14 12.50
C ILE A 280 -22.81 -25.15 12.31
N LEU A 281 -22.86 -26.22 13.12
CA LEU A 281 -23.87 -27.27 12.99
C LEU A 281 -25.29 -26.75 13.29
N LYS A 282 -25.46 -25.89 14.29
CA LYS A 282 -26.78 -25.37 14.66
C LYS A 282 -27.27 -24.28 13.71
N LYS A 283 -26.42 -23.31 13.35
CA LYS A 283 -26.83 -22.14 12.54
C LYS A 283 -26.79 -22.43 11.05
N TYR A 284 -25.79 -23.18 10.59
CA TYR A 284 -25.50 -23.37 9.17
C TYR A 284 -25.65 -24.81 8.68
N GLN A 285 -25.74 -25.78 9.59
CA GLN A 285 -25.70 -27.24 9.32
C GLN A 285 -24.34 -27.74 8.82
N ASN A 286 -23.70 -27.03 7.89
CA ASN A 286 -22.39 -27.35 7.35
C ASN A 286 -21.68 -26.13 6.74
N LEU A 287 -20.38 -26.27 6.43
CA LEU A 287 -19.57 -25.20 5.85
C LEU A 287 -19.97 -24.82 4.41
N GLU A 288 -20.48 -25.76 3.60
CA GLU A 288 -20.97 -25.42 2.25
C GLU A 288 -22.17 -24.48 2.28
N ARG A 289 -23.09 -24.64 3.25
CA ARG A 289 -24.19 -23.70 3.48
C ARG A 289 -23.71 -22.39 4.09
N MET A 290 -22.79 -22.45 5.06
CA MET A 290 -22.18 -21.26 5.67
C MET A 290 -21.52 -20.36 4.61
N LYS A 291 -20.77 -20.96 3.67
CA LYS A 291 -20.08 -20.26 2.58
C LYS A 291 -21.00 -19.38 1.72
N LYS A 292 -22.28 -19.73 1.59
CA LYS A 292 -23.26 -18.99 0.76
C LYS A 292 -23.67 -17.64 1.37
N ARG A 293 -23.37 -17.37 2.64
CA ARG A 293 -23.75 -16.12 3.33
C ARG A 293 -22.81 -14.96 2.99
N GLY A 294 -23.23 -13.74 3.31
CA GLY A 294 -22.47 -12.51 3.08
C GLY A 294 -21.18 -12.47 3.92
N LEU A 295 -20.14 -11.82 3.40
CA LEU A 295 -18.83 -11.71 4.08
C LEU A 295 -18.96 -11.00 5.44
N ILE A 296 -19.72 -9.90 5.48
CA ILE A 296 -19.89 -9.07 6.68
C ILE A 296 -20.58 -9.89 7.78
N ASP A 297 -21.74 -10.49 7.47
CA ASP A 297 -22.50 -11.33 8.41
C ASP A 297 -21.66 -12.49 8.96
N LEU A 298 -20.90 -13.16 8.09
CA LEU A 298 -20.05 -14.28 8.49
C LEU A 298 -18.92 -13.84 9.41
N ARG A 299 -18.34 -12.66 9.17
CA ARG A 299 -17.28 -12.12 10.00
C ARG A 299 -17.79 -11.73 11.39
N GLU A 300 -18.94 -11.07 11.45
CA GLU A 300 -19.60 -10.71 12.71
C GLU A 300 -19.92 -11.96 13.54
N ASP A 301 -20.50 -12.97 12.89
CA ASP A 301 -20.79 -14.27 13.48
C ASP A 301 -19.54 -14.95 14.07
N LEU A 302 -18.46 -15.00 13.31
CA LEU A 302 -17.21 -15.61 13.75
C LEU A 302 -16.61 -14.85 14.94
N LEU A 303 -16.60 -13.52 14.91
CA LEU A 303 -16.07 -12.68 15.98
C LEU A 303 -16.90 -12.73 17.27
N SER A 304 -18.19 -13.10 17.18
CA SER A 304 -19.03 -13.32 18.36
C SER A 304 -18.61 -14.55 19.19
N LEU A 305 -17.81 -15.46 18.62
CA LEU A 305 -17.40 -16.69 19.26
C LEU A 305 -16.13 -16.49 20.10
N LYS A 306 -16.23 -16.81 21.40
CA LYS A 306 -15.08 -16.86 22.30
C LYS A 306 -13.98 -17.77 21.71
N GLY A 307 -12.77 -17.22 21.58
CA GLY A 307 -11.60 -17.91 21.03
C GLY A 307 -11.32 -17.62 19.56
N ILE A 308 -12.16 -16.83 18.89
CA ILE A 308 -11.97 -16.40 17.50
C ILE A 308 -11.73 -14.89 17.48
N GLY A 309 -10.46 -14.50 17.28
CA GLY A 309 -10.09 -13.11 17.01
C GLY A 309 -10.14 -12.77 15.51
N PRO A 310 -9.88 -11.51 15.14
CA PRO A 310 -9.87 -11.05 13.74
C PRO A 310 -9.03 -11.91 12.82
N GLU A 311 -7.78 -12.21 13.20
CA GLU A 311 -6.86 -13.03 12.40
C GLU A 311 -7.43 -14.44 12.10
N THR A 312 -8.00 -15.09 13.12
CA THR A 312 -8.61 -16.42 12.97
C THR A 312 -9.89 -16.35 12.14
N ALA A 313 -10.73 -15.33 12.35
CA ALA A 313 -11.95 -15.12 11.57
C ALA A 313 -11.63 -14.91 10.09
N ASP A 314 -10.69 -14.01 9.79
CA ASP A 314 -10.28 -13.68 8.44
C ASP A 314 -9.59 -14.89 7.77
N SER A 315 -8.83 -15.70 8.52
CA SER A 315 -8.26 -16.97 8.02
C SER A 315 -9.34 -17.97 7.63
N ILE A 316 -10.39 -18.13 8.45
CA ILE A 316 -11.53 -19.01 8.13
C ILE A 316 -12.28 -18.49 6.91
N LEU A 317 -12.53 -17.18 6.84
CA LEU A 317 -13.23 -16.54 5.72
C LEU A 317 -12.46 -16.73 4.41
N LEU A 318 -11.16 -16.40 4.40
CA LEU A 318 -10.31 -16.47 3.22
C LEU A 318 -10.07 -17.91 2.78
N TYR A 319 -9.59 -18.77 3.69
CA TYR A 319 -9.16 -20.11 3.33
C TYR A 319 -10.31 -21.12 3.36
N ALA A 320 -11.23 -21.09 4.33
CA ALA A 320 -12.28 -22.10 4.40
C ALA A 320 -13.56 -21.72 3.65
N LEU A 321 -13.88 -20.44 3.49
CA LEU A 321 -15.15 -19.97 2.91
C LEU A 321 -15.00 -19.23 1.58
N ASP A 322 -13.78 -19.14 1.04
CA ASP A 322 -13.46 -18.49 -0.25
C ASP A 322 -13.95 -17.04 -0.31
N LYS A 323 -13.89 -16.31 0.81
CA LYS A 323 -14.26 -14.88 0.87
C LYS A 323 -13.03 -14.01 0.59
N PRO A 324 -13.15 -12.94 -0.20
CA PRO A 324 -12.03 -12.04 -0.50
C PRO A 324 -11.79 -11.08 0.68
N VAL A 325 -11.26 -11.60 1.78
CA VAL A 325 -10.75 -10.82 2.92
C VAL A 325 -9.25 -11.06 3.07
N PHE A 326 -8.46 -10.01 3.22
CA PHE A 326 -7.01 -10.15 3.32
C PHE A 326 -6.61 -10.42 4.77
N VAL A 327 -5.85 -11.48 5.04
CA VAL A 327 -5.50 -11.85 6.42
C VAL A 327 -4.32 -11.00 6.90
N MET A 328 -4.47 -10.36 8.06
CA MET A 328 -3.42 -9.55 8.70
C MET A 328 -2.83 -10.27 9.91
N ASP A 329 -1.98 -11.25 9.67
CA ASP A 329 -1.25 -11.97 10.70
C ASP A 329 0.13 -11.34 10.99
N GLU A 330 0.87 -11.92 11.94
CA GLU A 330 2.21 -11.45 12.30
C GLU A 330 3.21 -11.55 11.12
N TYR A 331 3.02 -12.51 10.20
CA TYR A 331 3.94 -12.72 9.09
C TYR A 331 3.71 -11.67 7.98
N THR A 332 2.46 -11.41 7.63
CA THR A 332 2.02 -10.30 6.77
C THR A 332 2.56 -8.96 7.28
N LYS A 333 2.49 -8.72 8.59
CA LYS A 333 3.06 -7.52 9.22
C LYS A 333 4.57 -7.45 9.07
N ARG A 334 5.29 -8.57 9.17
CA ARG A 334 6.74 -8.62 8.90
C ARG A 334 7.06 -8.35 7.44
N LEU A 335 6.30 -8.90 6.50
CA LEU A 335 6.46 -8.62 5.06
C LEU A 335 6.30 -7.13 4.78
N VAL A 336 5.24 -6.53 5.31
CA VAL A 336 4.97 -5.09 5.20
C VAL A 336 6.16 -4.26 5.70
N ASN A 337 6.73 -4.63 6.83
CA ASN A 337 7.88 -3.93 7.42
C ASN A 337 9.18 -4.17 6.64
N SER A 338 9.46 -5.42 6.23
CA SER A 338 10.71 -5.80 5.56
C SER A 338 10.83 -5.22 4.15
N HIS A 339 9.70 -5.06 3.46
CA HIS A 339 9.65 -4.40 2.14
C HIS A 339 9.45 -2.88 2.23
N HIS A 340 9.51 -2.30 3.44
CA HIS A 340 9.27 -0.88 3.69
C HIS A 340 7.99 -0.36 3.01
N LEU A 341 6.96 -1.21 2.93
CA LEU A 341 5.74 -0.86 2.22
C LEU A 341 5.11 0.39 2.85
N PHE A 342 5.24 0.56 4.16
CA PHE A 342 4.76 1.73 4.88
C PHE A 342 5.79 2.22 5.90
N LYS A 343 6.26 3.46 5.73
CA LYS A 343 7.25 4.11 6.61
C LYS A 343 6.67 4.72 7.90
N ASP A 344 5.36 4.94 7.96
CA ASP A 344 4.67 5.58 9.09
C ASP A 344 3.92 4.57 9.97
N LEU A 345 4.48 3.38 10.18
CA LEU A 345 3.93 2.39 11.12
C LEU A 345 4.34 2.66 12.58
N SER A 346 4.81 3.87 12.90
CA SER A 346 4.97 4.35 14.29
C SER A 346 3.63 4.46 15.04
N PHE A 347 2.51 4.18 14.38
CA PHE A 347 1.23 3.92 15.04
C PHE A 347 1.23 2.55 15.72
N ASN A 348 1.10 2.58 17.04
CA ASN A 348 0.91 1.45 17.95
C ASN A 348 0.30 0.17 17.34
N LYS A 349 0.86 -0.99 17.74
CA LYS A 349 0.42 -2.38 17.49
C LYS A 349 -1.03 -2.67 17.96
N ASN A 350 -2.02 -1.93 17.48
CA ASN A 350 -3.41 -2.00 17.89
C ASN A 350 -4.30 -2.39 16.70
N LEU A 351 -5.47 -2.99 16.95
CA LEU A 351 -6.45 -3.41 15.93
C LEU A 351 -6.77 -2.32 14.88
N LYS A 352 -6.66 -1.03 15.22
CA LYS A 352 -6.86 0.07 14.27
C LYS A 352 -5.83 0.08 13.13
N GLN A 353 -4.61 -0.35 13.39
CA GLN A 353 -3.55 -0.49 12.38
C GLN A 353 -3.80 -1.70 11.47
N ASP A 354 -4.23 -2.82 12.04
CA ASP A 354 -4.53 -4.04 11.28
C ASP A 354 -5.67 -3.81 10.28
N ASN A 355 -6.75 -3.14 10.71
CA ASN A 355 -7.86 -2.78 9.83
C ASN A 355 -7.42 -1.81 8.71
N PHE A 356 -6.56 -0.83 9.02
CA PHE A 356 -6.03 0.10 8.03
C PHE A 356 -5.18 -0.62 6.98
N LEU A 357 -4.27 -1.50 7.42
CA LEU A 357 -3.43 -2.28 6.53
C LEU A 357 -4.29 -3.21 5.67
N GLN A 358 -5.23 -3.94 6.27
CA GLN A 358 -6.17 -4.80 5.55
C GLN A 358 -6.92 -4.02 4.46
N ASP A 359 -7.52 -2.88 4.79
CA ASP A 359 -8.24 -2.02 3.85
C ASP A 359 -7.32 -1.53 2.70
N LEU A 360 -6.06 -1.24 3.02
CA LEU A 360 -5.09 -0.82 2.03
C LEU A 360 -4.72 -1.96 1.06
N PHE A 361 -4.50 -3.18 1.54
CA PHE A 361 -4.31 -4.35 0.67
C PHE A 361 -5.55 -4.58 -0.19
N GLU A 362 -6.75 -4.51 0.38
CA GLU A 362 -8.01 -4.78 -0.31
C GLU A 362 -8.45 -3.71 -1.31
N LYS A 363 -7.98 -2.46 -1.14
CA LYS A 363 -8.19 -1.36 -2.10
C LYS A 363 -7.22 -1.41 -3.28
N ASN A 364 -6.01 -1.90 -3.06
CA ASN A 364 -4.93 -1.86 -4.06
C ASN A 364 -4.73 -3.19 -4.80
N ILE A 365 -5.29 -4.29 -4.28
CA ILE A 365 -5.28 -5.60 -4.93
C ILE A 365 -6.70 -5.92 -5.41
N LYS A 366 -6.83 -6.50 -6.61
CA LYS A 366 -8.13 -6.96 -7.12
C LYS A 366 -8.80 -7.88 -6.09
N LYS A 367 -10.07 -7.62 -5.78
CA LYS A 367 -10.90 -8.45 -4.88
C LYS A 367 -11.12 -9.85 -5.44
N ASP A 368 -10.16 -10.73 -5.20
CA ASP A 368 -10.16 -12.14 -5.59
C ASP A 368 -9.54 -12.95 -4.45
N TYR A 369 -10.33 -13.88 -3.90
CA TYR A 369 -9.89 -14.70 -2.78
C TYR A 369 -8.67 -15.56 -3.14
N ARG A 370 -8.50 -15.97 -4.41
CA ARG A 370 -7.34 -16.75 -4.86
C ARG A 370 -6.07 -15.91 -4.82
N LEU A 371 -6.20 -14.66 -5.28
CA LEU A 371 -5.09 -13.71 -5.27
C LEU A 371 -4.66 -13.42 -3.83
N TYR A 372 -5.62 -13.24 -2.92
CA TYR A 372 -5.33 -13.03 -1.50
C TYR A 372 -4.72 -14.27 -0.84
N GLN A 373 -5.21 -15.48 -1.18
CA GLN A 373 -4.63 -16.73 -0.70
C GLN A 373 -3.18 -16.92 -1.15
N ASP A 374 -2.88 -16.62 -2.41
CA ASP A 374 -1.53 -16.71 -2.97
C ASP A 374 -0.60 -15.67 -2.35
N PHE A 375 -1.06 -14.42 -2.29
CA PHE A 375 -0.30 -13.33 -1.68
C PHE A 375 0.02 -13.65 -0.21
N HIS A 376 -1.00 -14.06 0.56
CA HIS A 376 -0.85 -14.39 1.97
C HIS A 376 0.00 -15.64 2.22
N ALA A 377 0.09 -16.57 1.26
CA ALA A 377 0.90 -17.78 1.41
C ALA A 377 2.41 -17.55 1.19
N TRP A 378 2.80 -16.43 0.59
CA TRP A 378 4.21 -16.03 0.42
C TRP A 378 4.65 -14.95 1.41
N SER A 379 3.71 -14.08 1.78
CA SER A 379 3.88 -13.09 2.84
C SER A 379 4.06 -13.74 4.16
#